data_AF-A0A8T2VBK8-F1
#
_entry.id   AF-A0A8T2VBK8-F1
#
_cell.length_a   1.000
_cell.length_b   1.000
_cell.length_c   1.000
_cell.angle_alpha   90.00
_cell.angle_beta   90.00
_cell.angle_gamma   90.00
#
_symmetry.space_group_name_H-M   'P 1'
#
loop_
_entity.id
_entity.type
_entity.pdbx_description
1 polymer ?
#
loop_
_entity_poly.entity_id
_entity_poly.type
_entity_poly.pdbx_seq_one_letter_code
_entity_poly.pdbx_strand_id
1 'polypeptide(L)'
;YQTEKNSIENYLNLSIYRHRSVPYESISLIPRSVTRTLSKFKLELTNKSTVLVQNEFDLAKNQASVSLQYIWLSVLLSLFFRVAIKHWFLEPWIRRWWNIPQIQVFLNSLQEEKALKQLREGEALLWLNDIIGNLSDRQFQNFDAAVCNETTKLAMMYNKPNIQLILQLVTNTISLTFLVFLFLSGQKRLAVLNSRIQESFYSLNDTMKAFFILLLTDLCVGFHSPHGWEILVVSFFKQFGLIPNKYVISCFVSTFPVLLDTVFKYWIFRHLNRTSPSIVVTYHTMGE
;
A
#
# COMPACT_ATOMS: atom_id res chain seq x y z
N TYR A 1 -5.66 -14.41 61.95
CA TYR A 1 -7.03 -14.97 61.98
C TYR A 1 -8.09 -14.07 61.33
N GLN A 2 -7.93 -12.74 61.28
CA GLN A 2 -8.89 -11.84 60.59
C GLN A 2 -8.71 -11.76 59.06
N THR A 3 -7.50 -12.02 58.55
CA THR A 3 -7.14 -11.84 57.12
C THR A 3 -7.51 -13.02 56.23
N GLU A 4 -7.64 -14.21 56.79
CA GLU A 4 -7.97 -15.44 56.06
C GLU A 4 -9.48 -15.60 55.83
N LYS A 5 -10.31 -14.94 56.65
CA LYS A 5 -11.76 -14.94 56.50
C LYS A 5 -12.21 -14.10 55.29
N ASN A 6 -11.53 -12.98 55.03
CA ASN A 6 -11.84 -12.09 53.90
C ASN A 6 -11.40 -12.66 52.55
N SER A 7 -10.39 -13.53 52.49
CA SER A 7 -9.99 -14.18 51.24
C SER A 7 -10.99 -15.28 50.85
N ILE A 8 -11.46 -16.08 51.80
CA ILE A 8 -12.46 -17.13 51.56
C ILE A 8 -13.80 -16.52 51.12
N GLU A 9 -14.20 -15.39 51.70
CA GLU A 9 -15.44 -14.68 51.34
C GLU A 9 -15.39 -14.08 49.91
N ASN A 10 -14.21 -13.62 49.48
CA ASN A 10 -14.00 -13.17 48.09
C ASN A 10 -13.93 -14.32 47.08
N TYR A 11 -13.38 -15.48 47.44
CA TYR A 11 -13.41 -16.67 46.59
C TYR A 11 -14.81 -17.27 46.47
N LEU A 12 -15.61 -17.27 47.55
CA LEU A 12 -17.02 -17.66 47.51
C LEU A 12 -17.83 -16.74 46.58
N ASN A 13 -17.65 -15.42 46.70
CA ASN A 13 -18.34 -14.45 45.85
C ASN A 13 -17.96 -14.56 44.35
N LEU A 14 -16.71 -14.94 44.03
CA LEU A 14 -16.30 -15.19 42.65
C LEU A 14 -16.90 -16.48 42.06
N SER A 15 -17.14 -17.49 42.90
CA SER A 15 -17.76 -18.75 42.47
C SER A 15 -19.26 -18.62 42.19
N ILE A 16 -19.95 -17.73 42.92
CA ILE A 16 -21.39 -17.46 42.75
C ILE A 16 -21.69 -16.76 41.41
N TYR A 17 -20.73 -16.03 40.83
CA TYR A 17 -20.90 -15.41 39.51
C TYR A 17 -20.70 -16.37 38.32
N ARG A 18 -20.23 -17.60 38.54
CA ARG A 18 -19.93 -18.55 37.44
C ARG A 18 -21.09 -19.49 37.08
N HIS A 19 -22.20 -19.47 37.81
CA HIS A 19 -23.36 -20.29 37.47
C HIS A 19 -24.61 -19.43 37.28
N ARG A 20 -24.72 -18.83 36.09
CA ARG A 20 -25.98 -18.28 35.61
C ARG A 20 -26.77 -19.42 34.96
N SER A 21 -27.46 -20.21 35.78
CA SER A 21 -28.64 -20.95 35.34
C SER A 21 -29.64 -19.94 34.79
N VAL A 22 -30.16 -20.19 33.59
CA VAL A 22 -31.24 -19.40 32.98
C VAL A 22 -32.39 -19.29 33.98
N PRO A 23 -32.70 -18.10 34.55
CA PRO A 23 -33.83 -17.99 35.44
C PRO A 23 -35.08 -18.08 34.58
N TYR A 24 -35.95 -19.02 34.94
CA TYR A 24 -37.31 -19.14 34.45
C TYR A 24 -38.00 -17.78 34.63
N GLU A 25 -38.25 -17.10 33.51
CA GLU A 25 -38.70 -15.71 33.50
C GLU A 25 -40.22 -15.70 33.58
N SER A 26 -40.76 -15.20 34.69
CA SER A 26 -42.20 -15.00 34.87
C SER A 26 -42.72 -14.12 33.74
N ILE A 27 -43.73 -14.62 33.03
CA ILE A 27 -44.47 -13.89 31.99
C ILE A 27 -45.16 -12.71 32.67
N SER A 28 -44.50 -11.56 32.72
CA SER A 28 -45.14 -10.30 33.06
C SER A 28 -45.89 -9.81 31.82
N LEU A 29 -47.12 -9.33 32.05
CA LEU A 29 -48.11 -8.90 31.06
C LEU A 29 -47.69 -7.74 30.14
N ILE A 30 -46.44 -7.28 30.23
CA ILE A 30 -45.94 -6.12 29.48
C ILE A 30 -44.72 -6.55 28.67
N PRO A 31 -44.79 -6.48 27.32
CA PRO A 31 -43.67 -6.83 26.46
C PRO A 31 -42.43 -5.98 26.78
N ARG A 32 -41.25 -6.61 26.83
CA ARG A 32 -39.95 -5.90 26.97
C ARG A 32 -39.74 -4.79 25.92
N SER A 33 -40.39 -4.89 24.76
CA SER A 33 -40.35 -3.85 23.72
C SER A 33 -41.01 -2.55 24.18
N VAL A 34 -42.12 -2.63 24.93
CA VAL A 34 -42.88 -1.49 25.44
C VAL A 34 -42.12 -0.82 26.59
N THR A 35 -41.56 -1.60 27.52
CA THR A 35 -40.75 -1.01 28.61
C THR A 35 -39.49 -0.35 28.08
N ARG A 36 -38.88 -0.89 27.01
CA ARG A 36 -37.72 -0.29 26.33
C ARG A 36 -38.06 1.00 25.57
N THR A 37 -39.22 1.08 24.92
CA THR A 37 -39.66 2.33 24.27
C THR A 37 -40.05 3.39 25.31
N LEU A 38 -40.72 3.00 26.41
CA LEU A 38 -41.09 3.90 27.50
C LEU A 38 -39.87 4.40 28.27
N SER A 39 -38.83 3.58 28.45
CA SER A 39 -37.56 4.04 29.02
C SER A 39 -36.84 5.03 28.12
N LYS A 40 -36.86 4.82 26.80
CA LYS A 40 -36.31 5.78 25.82
C LYS A 40 -37.09 7.10 25.84
N PHE A 41 -38.42 7.02 25.83
CA PHE A 41 -39.31 8.19 25.89
C PHE A 41 -39.13 8.98 27.21
N LYS A 42 -38.98 8.28 28.34
CA LYS A 42 -38.69 8.89 29.64
C LYS A 42 -37.31 9.58 29.68
N LEU A 43 -36.32 9.03 28.98
CA LEU A 43 -34.99 9.61 28.81
C LEU A 43 -35.03 10.86 27.92
N GLU A 44 -35.90 10.85 26.91
CA GLU A 44 -36.14 11.96 25.99
C GLU A 44 -36.87 13.13 26.66
N LEU A 45 -37.82 12.82 27.56
CA LEU A 45 -38.54 13.81 28.38
C LEU A 45 -37.71 14.43 29.50
N THR A 46 -36.64 13.77 29.97
CA THR A 46 -35.86 14.25 31.12
C THR A 46 -34.70 15.18 30.74
N ASN A 47 -34.64 15.65 29.49
CA ASN A 47 -33.63 16.57 28.95
C ASN A 47 -32.16 16.14 29.19
N LYS A 48 -31.95 14.88 29.60
CA LYS A 48 -30.65 14.19 29.66
C LYS A 48 -30.30 13.52 28.33
N SER A 49 -31.27 13.37 27.43
CA SER A 49 -31.11 12.85 26.07
C SER A 49 -30.20 13.75 25.23
N THR A 50 -30.29 15.07 25.35
CA THR A 50 -29.43 16.00 24.60
C THR A 50 -27.95 15.84 24.99
N VAL A 51 -27.65 15.73 26.29
CA VAL A 51 -26.27 15.52 26.77
C VAL A 51 -25.74 14.12 26.44
N LEU A 52 -26.59 13.08 26.52
CA LEU A 52 -26.21 11.72 26.12
C LEU A 52 -25.98 11.59 24.62
N VAL A 53 -26.86 12.18 23.79
CA VAL A 53 -26.71 12.19 22.32
C VAL A 53 -25.47 13.00 21.91
N GLN A 54 -25.20 14.12 22.57
CA GLN A 54 -23.98 14.90 22.32
C GLN A 54 -22.72 14.10 22.68
N ASN A 55 -22.70 13.42 23.83
CA ASN A 55 -21.59 12.57 24.23
C ASN A 55 -21.40 11.36 23.30
N GLU A 56 -22.47 10.70 22.86
CA GLU A 56 -22.40 9.59 21.90
C GLU A 56 -21.88 10.06 20.53
N PHE A 57 -22.31 11.25 20.08
CA PHE A 57 -21.80 11.87 18.85
C PHE A 57 -20.32 12.22 18.94
N ASP A 58 -19.88 12.81 20.06
CA ASP A 58 -18.47 13.16 20.29
C ASP A 58 -17.59 11.91 20.42
N LEU A 59 -18.08 10.84 21.06
CA LEU A 59 -17.41 9.55 21.12
C LEU A 59 -17.24 8.94 19.73
N ALA A 60 -18.28 8.93 18.89
CA ALA A 60 -18.22 8.41 17.53
C ALA A 60 -17.26 9.22 16.64
N LYS A 61 -17.29 10.56 16.76
CA LYS A 61 -16.37 11.47 16.06
C LYS A 61 -14.92 11.25 16.49
N ASN A 62 -14.67 11.12 17.79
CA ASN A 62 -13.34 10.85 18.32
C ASN A 62 -12.83 9.47 17.88
N GLN A 63 -13.70 8.45 17.84
CA GLN A 63 -13.33 7.11 17.38
C GLN A 63 -12.97 7.08 15.88
N ALA A 64 -13.69 7.83 15.04
CA ALA A 64 -13.36 8.01 13.64
C ALA A 64 -12.02 8.76 13.46
N SER A 65 -11.81 9.83 14.22
CA SER A 65 -10.55 10.59 14.22
C SER A 65 -9.35 9.72 14.63
N VAL A 66 -9.48 8.93 15.69
CA VAL A 66 -8.44 8.00 16.15
C VAL A 66 -8.13 6.93 15.10
N SER A 67 -9.14 6.51 14.34
CA SER A 67 -8.95 5.52 13.29
C SER A 67 -8.28 6.13 12.05
N LEU A 68 -8.59 7.38 11.69
CA LEU A 68 -7.88 8.13 10.65
C LEU A 68 -6.42 8.37 11.05
N GLN A 69 -6.20 8.81 12.29
CA GLN A 69 -4.86 8.96 12.88
C GLN A 69 -4.08 7.65 12.82
N TYR A 70 -4.73 6.50 13.04
CA TYR A 70 -4.09 5.20 12.92
C TYR A 70 -3.61 4.91 11.48
N ILE A 71 -4.41 5.21 10.45
CA ILE A 71 -3.98 5.06 9.05
C ILE A 71 -2.78 5.95 8.77
N TRP A 72 -2.90 7.23 9.11
CA TRP A 72 -1.83 8.21 8.91
C TRP A 72 -0.53 7.79 9.60
N LEU A 73 -0.63 7.40 10.88
CA LEU A 73 0.50 6.94 11.67
C LEU A 73 1.10 5.64 11.12
N SER A 74 0.27 4.72 10.61
CA SER A 74 0.76 3.46 10.01
C SER A 74 1.59 3.71 8.75
N VAL A 75 1.14 4.64 7.89
CA VAL A 75 1.91 5.06 6.70
C VAL A 75 3.21 5.72 7.12
N LEU A 76 3.16 6.67 8.06
CA LEU A 76 4.35 7.37 8.57
C LEU A 76 5.35 6.38 9.20
N LEU A 77 4.86 5.45 10.01
CA LEU A 77 5.67 4.43 10.66
C LEU A 77 6.33 3.50 9.64
N SER A 78 5.60 3.09 8.59
CA SER A 78 6.17 2.27 7.52
C SER A 78 7.26 3.02 6.75
N LEU A 79 7.09 4.33 6.50
CA LEU A 79 8.12 5.14 5.84
C LEU A 79 9.36 5.27 6.70
N PHE A 80 9.20 5.50 8.01
CA PHE A 80 10.32 5.55 8.94
C PHE A 80 11.04 4.19 9.02
N PHE A 81 10.28 3.10 9.15
CA PHE A 81 10.82 1.75 9.16
C PHE A 81 11.62 1.45 7.89
N ARG A 82 11.11 1.86 6.71
CA ARG A 82 11.81 1.71 5.43
C ARG A 82 13.18 2.38 5.43
N VAL A 83 13.28 3.61 5.95
CA VAL A 83 14.55 4.36 6.02
C VAL A 83 15.49 3.69 7.03
N ALA A 84 14.98 3.33 8.21
CA ALA A 84 15.76 2.69 9.26
C ALA A 84 16.35 1.35 8.81
N ILE A 85 15.52 0.44 8.26
CA ILE A 85 15.98 -0.89 7.86
C ILE A 85 16.96 -0.83 6.69
N LYS A 86 16.77 0.11 5.76
CA LYS A 86 17.66 0.32 4.63
C LYS A 86 19.07 0.66 5.09
N HIS A 87 19.20 1.69 5.92
CA HIS A 87 20.50 2.23 6.30
C HIS A 87 21.18 1.42 7.40
N TRP A 88 20.42 0.92 8.38
CA TRP A 88 21.00 0.25 9.53
C TRP A 88 21.31 -1.23 9.24
N PHE A 89 20.48 -1.91 8.44
CA PHE A 89 20.59 -3.36 8.26
C PHE A 89 20.89 -3.78 6.82
N LEU A 90 20.04 -3.39 5.86
CA LEU A 90 20.09 -3.93 4.50
C LEU A 90 21.33 -3.47 3.73
N GLU A 91 21.70 -2.19 3.82
CA GLU A 91 22.85 -1.65 3.11
C GLU A 91 24.18 -2.34 3.51
N PRO A 92 24.56 -2.42 4.80
CA PRO A 92 25.80 -3.11 5.18
C PRO A 92 25.73 -4.61 4.88
N TRP A 93 24.56 -5.24 5.04
CA TRP A 93 24.38 -6.66 4.75
C TRP A 93 24.55 -6.98 3.27
N ILE A 94 23.84 -6.28 2.39
CA ILE A 94 23.88 -6.50 0.94
C ILE A 94 25.27 -6.17 0.39
N ARG A 95 25.92 -5.10 0.85
CA ARG A 95 27.31 -4.79 0.45
C ARG A 95 28.27 -5.92 0.82
N ARG A 96 28.15 -6.47 2.04
CA ARG A 96 28.99 -7.58 2.49
C ARG A 96 28.73 -8.83 1.64
N TRP A 97 27.48 -9.16 1.39
CA TRP A 97 27.09 -10.33 0.59
C TRP A 97 27.53 -10.21 -0.88
N TRP A 98 27.41 -9.02 -1.46
CA TRP A 98 27.79 -8.76 -2.85
C TRP A 98 29.30 -8.70 -3.07
N ASN A 99 30.08 -8.31 -2.05
CA ASN A 99 31.54 -8.29 -2.13
C ASN A 99 32.20 -9.67 -1.95
N ILE A 100 31.43 -10.71 -1.63
CA ILE A 100 31.91 -12.11 -1.74
C ILE A 100 32.09 -12.38 -3.25
N PRO A 101 33.20 -13.00 -3.71
CA PRO A 101 33.48 -13.11 -5.14
C PRO A 101 32.32 -13.79 -5.88
N GLN A 102 31.54 -12.99 -6.61
CA GLN A 102 30.44 -13.45 -7.45
C GLN A 102 30.93 -13.57 -8.89
N ILE A 103 30.53 -14.66 -9.56
CA ILE A 103 30.86 -14.95 -10.96
C ILE A 103 30.06 -14.05 -11.92
N GLN A 104 28.98 -13.43 -11.44
CA GLN A 104 28.03 -12.68 -12.27
C GLN A 104 28.00 -11.20 -11.88
N VAL A 105 28.64 -10.37 -12.71
CA VAL A 105 28.77 -8.91 -12.49
C VAL A 105 27.47 -8.17 -12.89
N PHE A 106 26.70 -8.72 -13.84
CA PHE A 106 25.50 -8.09 -14.39
C PHE A 106 24.23 -8.79 -13.90
N LEU A 107 23.26 -7.98 -13.44
CA LEU A 107 21.96 -8.47 -12.98
C LEU A 107 20.92 -8.57 -14.10
N ASN A 108 21.16 -7.91 -15.23
CA ASN A 108 20.19 -7.74 -16.30
C ASN A 108 20.89 -7.87 -17.67
N SER A 109 20.29 -8.64 -18.59
CA SER A 109 20.83 -8.92 -19.94
C SER A 109 21.03 -7.66 -20.78
N LEU A 110 20.22 -6.63 -20.57
CA LEU A 110 20.37 -5.35 -21.27
C LEU A 110 21.43 -4.45 -20.63
N GLN A 111 21.70 -4.60 -19.33
CA GLN A 111 22.83 -3.93 -18.68
C GLN A 111 24.15 -4.56 -19.14
N GLU A 112 24.15 -5.88 -19.31
CA GLU A 112 25.21 -6.62 -19.97
C GLU A 112 25.39 -6.17 -21.43
N GLU A 113 24.33 -6.07 -22.23
CA GLU A 113 24.42 -5.58 -23.62
C GLU A 113 24.99 -4.15 -23.70
N LYS A 114 24.54 -3.25 -22.81
CA LYS A 114 25.07 -1.89 -22.74
C LYS A 114 26.54 -1.86 -22.31
N ALA A 115 26.92 -2.67 -21.33
CA ALA A 115 28.30 -2.80 -20.89
C ALA A 115 29.18 -3.38 -22.00
N LEU A 116 28.72 -4.42 -22.70
CA LEU A 116 29.41 -5.01 -23.85
C LEU A 116 29.58 -3.99 -24.99
N LYS A 117 28.56 -3.16 -25.25
CA LYS A 117 28.67 -2.09 -26.24
C LYS A 117 29.73 -1.07 -25.86
N GLN A 118 29.73 -0.60 -24.60
CA GLN A 118 30.75 0.33 -24.09
C GLN A 118 32.15 -0.28 -24.10
N LEU A 119 32.26 -1.57 -23.81
CA LEU A 119 33.52 -2.31 -23.86
C LEU A 119 34.04 -2.39 -25.29
N ARG A 120 33.19 -2.75 -26.26
CA ARG A 120 33.54 -2.80 -27.68
C ARG A 120 33.94 -1.43 -28.23
N GLU A 121 33.25 -0.36 -27.81
CA GLU A 121 33.62 1.02 -28.16
C GLU A 121 34.99 1.40 -27.56
N GLY A 122 35.25 1.04 -26.30
CA GLY A 122 36.53 1.27 -25.63
C GLY A 122 37.69 0.45 -26.25
N GLU A 123 37.45 -0.81 -26.58
CA GLU A 123 38.38 -1.70 -27.27
C GLU A 123 38.71 -1.16 -28.66
N ALA A 124 37.71 -0.71 -29.43
CA ALA A 124 37.90 -0.10 -30.74
C ALA A 124 38.75 1.18 -30.66
N LEU A 125 38.56 2.00 -29.62
CA LEU A 125 39.38 3.19 -29.37
C LEU A 125 40.83 2.83 -28.99
N LEU A 126 41.02 1.81 -28.15
CA LEU A 126 42.36 1.32 -27.80
C LEU A 126 43.08 0.76 -29.03
N TRP A 127 42.39 -0.03 -29.86
CA TRP A 127 42.91 -0.59 -31.09
C TRP A 127 43.28 0.49 -32.12
N LEU A 128 42.43 1.50 -32.28
CA LEU A 128 42.70 2.64 -33.17
C LEU A 128 43.91 3.45 -32.68
N ASN A 129 44.03 3.70 -31.38
CA ASN A 129 45.18 4.38 -30.80
C ASN A 129 46.48 3.58 -30.94
N ASP A 130 46.41 2.25 -30.87
CA ASP A 130 47.55 1.36 -31.12
C ASP A 130 48.04 1.47 -32.57
N ILE A 131 47.12 1.42 -33.53
CA ILE A 131 47.44 1.57 -34.97
C ILE A 131 48.04 2.94 -35.29
N ILE A 132 47.51 4.00 -34.69
CA ILE A 132 48.03 5.36 -34.86
C ILE A 132 49.37 5.54 -34.10
N GLY A 133 49.62 4.75 -33.05
CA GLY A 133 50.75 4.85 -32.13
C GLY A 133 52.09 4.21 -32.58
N ASN A 134 52.07 3.24 -33.52
CA ASN A 134 53.19 2.62 -34.30
C ASN A 134 53.55 1.14 -34.02
N LEU A 135 53.67 0.37 -35.13
CA LEU A 135 54.70 -0.60 -35.60
C LEU A 135 55.80 -1.18 -34.66
N SER A 136 55.59 -1.38 -33.36
CA SER A 136 56.59 -2.07 -32.51
C SER A 136 56.04 -3.25 -31.69
N ASP A 137 56.67 -4.42 -31.83
CA ASP A 137 56.25 -5.73 -31.32
C ASP A 137 56.09 -5.85 -29.78
N ARG A 138 56.45 -4.82 -28.99
CA ARG A 138 56.39 -4.85 -27.52
C ARG A 138 55.04 -4.44 -26.92
N GLN A 139 54.07 -4.02 -27.74
CA GLN A 139 52.81 -3.41 -27.27
C GLN A 139 51.63 -4.38 -27.05
N PHE A 140 51.65 -5.59 -27.63
CA PHE A 140 50.55 -6.55 -27.44
C PHE A 140 50.30 -6.92 -25.96
N GLN A 141 51.34 -7.04 -25.14
CA GLN A 141 51.18 -7.26 -23.69
C GLN A 141 50.54 -6.06 -22.96
N ASN A 142 50.81 -4.84 -23.42
CA ASN A 142 50.21 -3.63 -22.85
C ASN A 142 48.76 -3.44 -23.31
N PHE A 143 48.42 -3.89 -24.52
CA PHE A 143 47.05 -3.92 -25.03
C PHE A 143 46.17 -4.88 -24.21
N ASP A 144 46.62 -6.12 -24.01
CA ASP A 144 45.90 -7.09 -23.18
C ASP A 144 45.72 -6.61 -21.74
N ALA A 145 46.76 -5.99 -21.16
CA ALA A 145 46.68 -5.39 -19.83
C ALA A 145 45.72 -4.19 -19.79
N ALA A 146 45.68 -3.36 -20.84
CA ALA A 146 44.77 -2.22 -20.94
C ALA A 146 43.31 -2.67 -21.10
N VAL A 147 43.04 -3.70 -21.91
CA VAL A 147 41.71 -4.30 -22.04
C VAL A 147 41.27 -4.97 -20.73
N CYS A 148 42.17 -5.69 -20.04
CA CYS A 148 41.90 -6.24 -18.71
C CYS A 148 41.61 -5.15 -17.66
N ASN A 149 42.30 -4.02 -17.72
CA ASN A 149 42.02 -2.90 -16.83
C ASN A 149 40.67 -2.26 -17.14
N GLU A 150 40.34 -2.05 -18.42
CA GLU A 150 39.09 -1.39 -18.79
C GLU A 150 37.85 -2.27 -18.58
N THR A 151 37.98 -3.59 -18.76
CA THR A 151 36.96 -4.57 -18.34
C THR A 151 36.73 -4.55 -16.82
N THR A 152 37.82 -4.50 -16.03
CA THR A 152 37.75 -4.42 -14.57
C THR A 152 37.10 -3.11 -14.09
N LYS A 153 37.45 -1.99 -14.74
CA LYS A 153 36.87 -0.67 -14.46
C LYS A 153 35.38 -0.63 -14.82
N LEU A 154 34.98 -1.23 -15.94
CA LEU A 154 33.57 -1.37 -16.31
C LEU A 154 32.81 -2.21 -15.26
N ALA A 155 33.39 -3.33 -14.84
CA ALA A 155 32.81 -4.17 -13.79
C ALA A 155 32.62 -3.40 -12.48
N MET A 156 33.62 -2.60 -12.07
CA MET A 156 33.50 -1.72 -10.90
C MET A 156 32.45 -0.62 -11.08
N MET A 157 32.31 -0.04 -12.28
CA MET A 157 31.35 1.01 -12.59
C MET A 157 29.90 0.54 -12.43
N TYR A 158 29.62 -0.71 -12.82
CA TYR A 158 28.29 -1.32 -12.71
C TYR A 158 28.00 -1.99 -11.35
N ASN A 159 29.04 -2.26 -10.56
CA ASN A 159 28.89 -2.88 -9.24
C ASN A 159 28.06 -2.02 -8.26
N LYS A 160 28.41 -0.73 -8.11
CA LYS A 160 27.72 0.19 -7.19
C LYS A 160 26.22 0.38 -7.51
N PRO A 161 25.79 0.65 -8.76
CA PRO A 161 24.37 0.75 -9.08
C PRO A 161 23.63 -0.59 -8.93
N ASN A 162 24.28 -1.73 -9.16
CA ASN A 162 23.67 -3.04 -8.94
C ASN A 162 23.31 -3.28 -7.48
N ILE A 163 24.25 -2.99 -6.56
CA ILE A 163 23.98 -3.03 -5.13
C ILE A 163 22.82 -2.10 -4.76
N GLN A 164 22.75 -0.90 -5.35
CA GLN A 164 21.66 0.05 -5.10
C GLN A 164 20.31 -0.45 -5.60
N LEU A 165 20.24 -1.08 -6.77
CA LEU A 165 19.02 -1.65 -7.34
C LEU A 165 18.50 -2.79 -6.46
N ILE A 166 19.37 -3.74 -6.08
CA ILE A 166 19.02 -4.84 -5.17
C ILE A 166 18.55 -4.29 -3.83
N LEU A 167 19.30 -3.34 -3.25
CA LEU A 167 18.94 -2.70 -1.98
C LEU A 167 17.57 -2.06 -2.06
N GLN A 168 17.27 -1.33 -3.14
CA GLN A 168 15.98 -0.67 -3.34
C GLN A 168 14.84 -1.69 -3.48
N LEU A 169 15.06 -2.78 -4.24
CA LEU A 169 14.09 -3.86 -4.42
C LEU A 169 13.77 -4.57 -3.09
N VAL A 170 14.79 -5.00 -2.35
CA VAL A 170 14.63 -5.68 -1.05
C VAL A 170 14.02 -4.75 0.00
N THR A 171 14.46 -3.49 0.04
CA THR A 171 13.88 -2.49 0.96
C THR A 171 12.40 -2.25 0.67
N ASN A 172 12.02 -2.13 -0.60
CA ASN A 172 10.64 -1.90 -1.00
C ASN A 172 9.74 -3.09 -0.70
N THR A 173 10.20 -4.31 -0.97
CA THR A 173 9.44 -5.54 -0.70
C THR A 173 9.21 -5.76 0.80
N ILE A 174 10.23 -5.56 1.63
CA ILE A 174 10.11 -5.63 3.09
C ILE A 174 9.18 -4.53 3.62
N SER A 175 9.35 -3.28 3.15
CA SER A 175 8.49 -2.16 3.56
C SER A 175 7.03 -2.38 3.19
N LEU A 176 6.76 -2.90 1.99
CA LEU A 176 5.39 -3.19 1.55
C LEU A 176 4.76 -4.27 2.41
N THR A 177 5.51 -5.33 2.70
CA THR A 177 5.06 -6.43 3.56
C THR A 177 4.76 -5.91 4.98
N PHE A 178 5.62 -5.06 5.53
CA PHE A 178 5.41 -4.44 6.83
C PHE A 178 4.17 -3.53 6.85
N LEU A 179 3.97 -2.71 5.82
CA LEU A 179 2.78 -1.88 5.69
C LEU A 179 1.50 -2.72 5.66
N VAL A 180 1.48 -3.78 4.85
CA VAL A 180 0.34 -4.72 4.78
C VAL A 180 0.10 -5.36 6.15
N PHE A 181 1.15 -5.79 6.83
CA PHE A 181 1.04 -6.34 8.18
C PHE A 181 0.43 -5.33 9.19
N LEU A 182 0.82 -4.06 9.14
CA LEU A 182 0.22 -3.00 9.96
C LEU A 182 -1.29 -2.89 9.68
N PHE A 183 -1.69 -2.80 8.41
CA PHE A 183 -3.12 -2.73 8.06
C PHE A 183 -3.90 -3.98 8.49
N LEU A 184 -3.32 -5.18 8.35
CA LEU A 184 -3.94 -6.43 8.79
C LEU A 184 -4.10 -6.49 10.32
N SER A 185 -3.14 -5.98 11.08
CA SER A 185 -3.24 -5.87 12.55
C SER A 185 -4.30 -4.84 12.97
N GLY A 186 -4.45 -3.78 12.17
CA GLY A 186 -5.39 -2.68 12.38
C GLY A 186 -6.84 -2.92 11.97
N GLN A 187 -7.22 -4.12 11.52
CA GLN A 187 -8.54 -4.42 10.93
C GLN A 187 -9.73 -3.88 11.72
N LYS A 188 -9.71 -3.98 13.06
CA LYS A 188 -10.79 -3.47 13.92
C LYS A 188 -10.98 -1.95 13.79
N ARG A 189 -9.88 -1.19 13.70
CA ARG A 189 -9.92 0.27 13.53
C ARG A 189 -10.33 0.67 12.12
N LEU A 190 -9.89 -0.12 11.12
CA LEU A 190 -10.29 0.08 9.72
C LEU A 190 -11.78 -0.19 9.52
N ALA A 191 -12.34 -1.20 10.20
CA ALA A 191 -13.77 -1.51 10.12
C ALA A 191 -14.63 -0.33 10.62
N VAL A 192 -14.19 0.36 11.68
CA VAL A 192 -14.86 1.56 12.21
C VAL A 192 -14.85 2.71 11.19
N LEU A 193 -13.72 2.91 10.50
CA LEU A 193 -13.66 3.90 9.42
C LEU A 193 -14.57 3.53 8.27
N ASN A 194 -14.56 2.26 7.87
CA ASN A 194 -15.41 1.80 6.78
C ASN A 194 -16.88 2.06 7.09
N SER A 195 -17.34 1.74 8.31
CA SER A 195 -18.71 2.05 8.72
C SER A 195 -19.01 3.55 8.68
N ARG A 196 -18.02 4.41 8.99
CA ARG A 196 -18.22 5.87 8.99
C ARG A 196 -18.24 6.46 7.59
N ILE A 197 -17.36 6.00 6.70
CA ILE A 197 -17.38 6.35 5.28
C ILE A 197 -18.72 5.93 4.69
N GLN A 198 -19.18 4.73 5.03
CA GLN A 198 -20.45 4.19 4.59
C GLN A 198 -21.62 5.04 5.08
N GLU A 199 -21.68 5.36 6.38
CA GLU A 199 -22.70 6.24 6.96
C GLU A 199 -22.69 7.63 6.30
N SER A 200 -21.50 8.21 6.08
CA SER A 200 -21.34 9.49 5.39
C SER A 200 -21.77 9.44 3.93
N PHE A 201 -21.61 8.31 3.25
CA PHE A 201 -22.00 8.15 1.86
C PHE A 201 -23.52 7.94 1.72
N TYR A 202 -24.11 7.13 2.60
CA TYR A 202 -25.55 6.86 2.58
C TYR A 202 -26.40 8.03 3.05
N SER A 203 -25.86 8.91 3.90
CA SER A 203 -26.54 10.14 4.33
C SER A 203 -26.62 11.21 3.24
N LEU A 204 -25.82 11.10 2.17
CA LEU A 204 -25.88 12.03 1.04
C LEU A 204 -27.16 11.84 0.22
N ASN A 205 -27.58 12.91 -0.45
CA ASN A 205 -28.67 12.84 -1.42
C ASN A 205 -28.26 12.01 -2.65
N ASP A 206 -29.23 11.40 -3.34
CA ASP A 206 -28.97 10.51 -4.48
C ASP A 206 -28.20 11.20 -5.61
N THR A 207 -28.45 12.50 -5.83
CA THR A 207 -27.70 13.37 -6.74
C THR A 207 -26.22 13.50 -6.34
N MET A 208 -25.92 13.70 -5.04
CA MET A 208 -24.54 13.82 -4.56
C MET A 208 -23.80 12.49 -4.62
N LYS A 209 -24.48 11.37 -4.34
CA LYS A 209 -23.91 10.02 -4.51
C LYS A 209 -23.51 9.79 -5.96
N ALA A 210 -24.41 10.08 -6.91
CA ALA A 210 -24.12 9.97 -8.34
C ALA A 210 -22.94 10.86 -8.75
N PHE A 211 -22.92 12.11 -8.29
CA PHE A 211 -21.81 13.05 -8.53
C PHE A 211 -20.47 12.53 -7.99
N PHE A 212 -20.40 12.06 -6.73
CA PHE A 212 -19.16 11.53 -6.16
C PHE A 212 -18.68 10.28 -6.90
N ILE A 213 -19.60 9.43 -7.34
CA ILE A 213 -19.27 8.26 -8.15
C ILE A 213 -18.69 8.70 -9.50
N LEU A 214 -19.35 9.61 -10.23
CA LEU A 214 -18.87 10.14 -11.50
C LEU A 214 -17.49 10.79 -11.34
N LEU A 215 -17.34 11.70 -10.38
CA LEU A 215 -16.08 12.38 -10.07
C LEU A 215 -14.94 11.40 -9.77
N LEU A 216 -15.20 10.37 -8.95
CA LEU A 216 -14.20 9.37 -8.60
C LEU A 216 -13.81 8.52 -9.82
N THR A 217 -14.79 8.18 -10.66
CA THR A 217 -14.57 7.39 -11.89
C THR A 217 -13.72 8.16 -12.87
N ASP A 218 -14.06 9.42 -13.13
CA ASP A 218 -13.32 10.29 -14.04
C ASP A 218 -11.87 10.50 -13.55
N LEU A 219 -11.68 10.68 -12.24
CA LEU A 219 -10.36 10.82 -11.63
C LEU A 219 -9.52 9.53 -11.71
N CYS A 220 -10.12 8.37 -11.42
CA CYS A 220 -9.41 7.09 -11.38
C CYS A 220 -9.08 6.53 -12.77
N VAL A 221 -9.94 6.76 -13.74
CA VAL A 221 -9.78 6.21 -15.09
C VAL A 221 -8.78 7.02 -15.91
N GLY A 222 -8.69 8.34 -15.68
CA GLY A 222 -7.53 9.13 -16.09
C GLY A 222 -7.16 8.98 -17.56
N PHE A 223 -8.10 9.25 -18.47
CA PHE A 223 -7.84 9.32 -19.92
C PHE A 223 -7.05 10.55 -20.35
N HIS A 224 -6.68 11.42 -19.41
CA HIS A 224 -6.22 12.77 -19.75
C HIS A 224 -4.82 12.86 -20.35
N SER A 225 -3.99 11.80 -20.27
CA SER A 225 -2.74 11.75 -21.05
C SER A 225 -2.12 10.35 -21.10
N PRO A 226 -1.88 9.78 -22.30
CA PRO A 226 -1.03 8.60 -22.48
C PRO A 226 0.35 8.76 -21.82
N HIS A 227 0.86 9.99 -21.77
CA HIS A 227 2.15 10.30 -21.17
C HIS A 227 2.14 10.11 -19.64
N GLY A 228 1.01 10.33 -18.97
CA GLY A 228 0.88 10.07 -17.52
C GLY A 228 1.07 8.59 -17.21
N TRP A 229 0.45 7.73 -18.02
CA TRP A 229 0.60 6.27 -17.93
C TRP A 229 2.02 5.82 -18.29
N GLU A 230 2.64 6.42 -19.30
CA GLU A 230 4.02 6.16 -19.68
C GLU A 230 4.97 6.43 -18.51
N ILE A 231 4.87 7.60 -17.87
CA ILE A 231 5.69 7.96 -16.71
C ILE A 231 5.48 6.97 -15.56
N LEU A 232 4.23 6.59 -15.28
CA LEU A 232 3.89 5.63 -14.23
C LEU A 232 4.58 4.28 -14.45
N VAL A 233 4.47 3.75 -15.67
CA VAL A 233 5.02 2.46 -16.06
C VAL A 233 6.55 2.49 -16.07
N VAL A 234 7.15 3.53 -16.66
CA VAL A 234 8.61 3.72 -16.66
C VAL A 234 9.16 3.82 -15.24
N SER A 235 8.48 4.56 -14.36
CA SER A 235 8.85 4.68 -12.95
C SER A 235 8.79 3.33 -12.24
N PHE A 236 7.72 2.55 -12.48
CA PHE A 236 7.56 1.21 -11.94
C PHE A 236 8.71 0.29 -12.39
N PHE A 237 8.95 0.14 -13.69
CA PHE A 237 10.03 -0.71 -14.22
C PHE A 237 11.40 -0.28 -13.68
N LYS A 238 11.69 1.02 -13.63
CA LYS A 238 12.94 1.56 -13.06
C LYS A 238 13.11 1.19 -11.60
N GLN A 239 12.04 1.18 -10.81
CA GLN A 239 12.09 0.82 -9.39
C GLN A 239 12.40 -0.66 -9.16
N PHE A 240 12.07 -1.53 -10.12
CA PHE A 240 12.43 -2.95 -10.13
C PHE A 240 13.78 -3.24 -10.80
N GLY A 241 14.48 -2.24 -11.33
CA GLY A 241 15.71 -2.45 -12.10
C GLY A 241 15.48 -3.15 -13.45
N LEU A 242 14.21 -3.24 -13.87
CA LEU A 242 13.79 -3.82 -15.13
C LEU A 242 13.82 -2.74 -16.21
N ILE A 243 14.19 -3.13 -17.42
CA ILE A 243 14.30 -2.16 -18.51
C ILE A 243 12.96 -2.01 -19.22
N PRO A 244 12.45 -0.77 -19.35
CA PRO A 244 11.18 -0.54 -20.01
C PRO A 244 11.31 -0.85 -21.52
N ASN A 245 10.72 -1.95 -21.97
CA ASN A 245 10.58 -2.22 -23.40
C ASN A 245 9.52 -1.27 -23.97
N LYS A 246 9.88 -0.48 -24.99
CA LYS A 246 8.95 0.48 -25.65
C LYS A 246 7.66 -0.18 -26.12
N TYR A 247 7.72 -1.42 -26.61
CA TYR A 247 6.53 -2.17 -27.02
C TYR A 247 5.64 -2.55 -25.83
N VAL A 248 6.23 -2.96 -24.70
CA VAL A 248 5.49 -3.29 -23.47
C VAL A 248 4.85 -2.04 -22.87
N ILE A 249 5.59 -0.93 -22.84
CA ILE A 249 5.05 0.36 -22.37
C ILE A 249 3.90 0.80 -23.27
N SER A 250 4.09 0.79 -24.59
CA SER A 250 3.06 1.23 -25.54
C SER A 250 1.81 0.35 -25.47
N CYS A 251 1.97 -0.97 -25.35
CA CYS A 251 0.87 -1.91 -25.17
C CYS A 251 0.12 -1.67 -23.85
N PHE A 252 0.86 -1.41 -22.76
CA PHE A 252 0.25 -1.10 -21.47
C PHE A 252 -0.51 0.24 -21.52
N VAL A 253 0.12 1.29 -22.04
CA VAL A 253 -0.47 2.64 -22.14
C VAL A 253 -1.71 2.65 -23.03
N SER A 254 -1.78 1.80 -24.06
CA SER A 254 -2.96 1.71 -24.93
C SER A 254 -4.08 0.83 -24.34
N THR A 255 -3.73 -0.27 -23.66
CA THR A 255 -4.72 -1.29 -23.28
C THR A 255 -5.21 -1.12 -21.83
N PHE A 256 -4.30 -0.79 -20.92
CA PHE A 256 -4.61 -0.75 -19.48
C PHE A 256 -5.61 0.33 -19.10
N PRO A 257 -5.53 1.59 -19.59
CA PRO A 257 -6.51 2.62 -19.25
C PRO A 257 -7.92 2.26 -19.71
N VAL A 258 -8.04 1.68 -20.92
CA VAL A 258 -9.32 1.23 -21.47
C VAL A 258 -9.90 0.07 -20.68
N LEU A 259 -9.08 -0.93 -20.32
CA LEU A 259 -9.52 -2.02 -19.44
C LEU A 259 -9.96 -1.49 -18.07
N LEU A 260 -9.19 -0.59 -17.48
CA LEU A 260 -9.49 0.01 -16.19
C LEU A 260 -10.83 0.77 -16.23
N ASP A 261 -11.08 1.56 -17.28
CA ASP A 261 -12.36 2.24 -17.53
C ASP A 261 -13.54 1.27 -17.56
N THR A 262 -13.44 0.23 -18.39
CA THR A 262 -14.53 -0.74 -18.55
C THR A 262 -14.83 -1.49 -17.24
N VAL A 263 -13.80 -1.86 -16.48
CA VAL A 263 -13.95 -2.50 -15.17
C VAL A 263 -14.59 -1.56 -14.16
N PHE A 264 -14.15 -0.30 -14.08
CA PHE A 264 -14.75 0.68 -13.18
C PHE A 264 -16.21 0.96 -13.53
N LYS A 265 -16.52 1.26 -14.80
CA LYS A 265 -17.90 1.48 -15.27
C LYS A 265 -18.79 0.28 -14.98
N TYR A 266 -18.33 -0.94 -15.25
CA TYR A 266 -19.08 -2.16 -14.96
C TYR A 266 -19.29 -2.36 -13.45
N TRP A 267 -18.25 -2.16 -12.63
CA TRP A 267 -18.35 -2.31 -11.18
C TRP A 267 -19.35 -1.30 -10.60
N ILE A 268 -19.30 -0.05 -11.07
CA ILE A 268 -20.23 1.01 -10.66
C ILE A 268 -21.65 0.65 -11.06
N PHE A 269 -21.90 0.29 -12.32
CA PHE A 269 -23.22 -0.10 -12.80
C PHE A 269 -23.80 -1.27 -12.00
N ARG A 270 -22.96 -2.28 -11.70
CA ARG A 270 -23.37 -3.42 -10.89
C ARG A 270 -23.62 -3.06 -9.42
N HIS A 271 -22.85 -2.12 -8.88
CA HIS A 271 -23.01 -1.67 -7.51
C HIS A 271 -24.27 -0.81 -7.34
N LEU A 272 -24.47 0.17 -8.23
CA LEU A 272 -25.63 1.06 -8.25
C LEU A 272 -26.94 0.30 -8.45
N ASN A 273 -26.98 -0.66 -9.39
CA ASN A 273 -28.17 -1.51 -9.60
C ASN A 273 -28.55 -2.35 -8.38
N ARG A 274 -27.59 -2.66 -7.51
CA ARG A 274 -27.85 -3.42 -6.27
C ARG A 274 -28.30 -2.54 -5.11
N THR A 275 -27.91 -1.27 -5.07
CA THR A 275 -28.15 -0.38 -3.92
C THR A 275 -29.38 0.49 -4.08
N SER A 276 -29.62 1.07 -5.26
CA SER A 276 -30.89 1.72 -5.58
C SER A 276 -31.06 1.95 -7.09
N PRO A 277 -32.15 1.44 -7.71
CA PRO A 277 -32.43 1.68 -9.12
C PRO A 277 -32.68 3.17 -9.44
N SER A 278 -33.06 4.01 -8.46
CA SER A 278 -33.22 5.46 -8.66
C SER A 278 -31.90 6.16 -9.01
N ILE A 279 -30.79 5.74 -8.37
CA ILE A 279 -29.46 6.33 -8.58
C ILE A 279 -28.93 6.00 -9.99
N VAL A 280 -29.29 4.83 -10.51
CA VAL A 280 -28.94 4.41 -11.88
C VAL A 280 -29.58 5.33 -12.91
N VAL A 281 -30.87 5.65 -12.74
CA VAL A 281 -31.58 6.59 -13.64
C VAL A 281 -30.94 7.98 -13.56
N THR A 282 -30.64 8.47 -12.36
CA THR A 282 -29.95 9.76 -12.19
C THR A 282 -28.55 9.78 -12.81
N TYR A 283 -27.78 8.69 -12.66
CA TYR A 283 -26.46 8.54 -13.27
C TYR A 283 -26.55 8.57 -14.80
N HIS A 284 -27.52 7.88 -15.39
CA HIS A 284 -27.76 7.93 -16.84
C HIS A 284 -28.12 9.35 -17.31
N THR A 285 -29.00 10.07 -16.60
CA THR A 285 -29.37 11.45 -16.95
C THR A 285 -28.26 12.49 -16.76
N MET A 286 -27.23 12.17 -15.96
CA MET A 286 -26.08 13.06 -15.73
C MET A 286 -24.87 12.71 -16.61
N GLY A 287 -24.84 11.50 -17.16
CA GLY A 287 -23.78 11.01 -18.03
C GLY A 287 -24.07 11.13 -19.53
N GLU A 288 -25.34 11.30 -19.92
CA GLU A 288 -25.74 11.85 -21.24
C GLU A 288 -25.48 13.36 -21.30
#